data_AF-A0A352AHT1-F1
#
_entry.id   AF-A0A352AHT1-F1
#
_cell.length_a   1.000
_cell.length_b   1.000
_cell.length_c   1.000
_cell.angle_alpha   90.00
_cell.angle_beta   90.00
_cell.angle_gamma   90.00
#
_symmetry.space_group_name_H-M   'P 1'
#
loop_
_entity.id
_entity.type
_entity.pdbx_description
1 polymer ?
#
loop_
_entity_poly.entity_id
_entity_poly.type
_entity_poly.pdbx_seq_one_letter_code
_entity_poly.pdbx_strand_id
1 'polypeptide(L)'
;MRPNVDAQKIERLMQILGREARGSGCIYFTGGASALLIGWRDSTVDVDIRLDPEPPGIFQAIAKLKQELNINIELASPQDFLPPVPG
;
A
#
# COMPACT_ATOMS: atom_id res chain seq x y z
N MET A 1 -11.11 14.76 -2.29
CA MET A 1 -9.97 14.21 -1.52
C MET A 1 -10.52 13.08 -0.64
N ARG A 2 -9.83 11.95 -0.51
CA ARG A 2 -10.31 10.83 0.31
C ARG A 2 -9.96 11.06 1.79
N PRO A 3 -10.72 10.49 2.76
CA PRO A 3 -10.38 10.58 4.16
C PRO A 3 -9.05 9.91 4.49
N ASN A 4 -8.42 10.34 5.60
CA ASN A 4 -7.23 9.69 6.13
C ASN A 4 -7.48 8.21 6.46
N VAL A 5 -6.39 7.46 6.44
CA VAL A 5 -6.31 6.04 6.76
C VAL A 5 -5.76 5.90 8.16
N ASP A 6 -6.45 5.14 9.00
CA ASP A 6 -6.06 4.78 10.37
C ASP A 6 -5.64 3.30 10.46
N ALA A 7 -5.29 2.84 11.66
CA ALA A 7 -4.92 1.46 11.94
C ALA A 7 -5.98 0.44 11.49
N GLN A 8 -7.26 0.75 11.68
CA GLN A 8 -8.34 -0.18 11.33
C GLN A 8 -8.47 -0.32 9.81
N LYS A 9 -8.39 0.79 9.07
CA LYS A 9 -8.46 0.78 7.61
C LYS A 9 -7.25 0.11 6.98
N ILE A 10 -6.03 0.32 7.51
CA ILE A 10 -4.83 -0.32 6.95
C ILE A 10 -4.84 -1.83 7.20
N GLU A 11 -5.25 -2.29 8.38
CA GLU A 11 -5.41 -3.73 8.65
C GLU A 11 -6.46 -4.35 7.74
N ARG A 12 -7.59 -3.65 7.54
CA ARG A 12 -8.64 -4.11 6.63
C ARG A 12 -8.14 -4.20 5.18
N LEU A 13 -7.36 -3.22 4.73
CA LEU A 13 -6.72 -3.23 3.42
C LEU A 13 -5.78 -4.45 3.29
N MET A 14 -4.89 -4.68 4.27
CA MET A 14 -3.96 -5.82 4.28
C MET A 14 -4.71 -7.16 4.17
N GLN A 15 -5.79 -7.33 4.93
CA GLN A 15 -6.60 -8.54 4.90
C GLN A 15 -7.24 -8.78 3.53
N ILE A 16 -7.80 -7.74 2.90
CA ILE A 16 -8.47 -7.92 1.60
C ILE A 16 -7.44 -8.12 0.49
N LEU A 17 -6.33 -7.38 0.49
CA LEU A 17 -5.24 -7.59 -0.47
C LEU A 17 -4.68 -9.00 -0.38
N GLY A 18 -4.45 -9.52 0.84
CA GLY A 18 -3.98 -10.89 1.04
C GLY A 18 -4.97 -11.97 0.55
N ARG A 19 -6.27 -11.66 0.47
CA ARG A 19 -7.29 -12.56 -0.08
C ARG A 19 -7.44 -12.44 -1.60
N GLU A 20 -7.31 -11.23 -2.14
CA GLU A 20 -7.50 -10.94 -3.56
C GLU A 20 -6.24 -11.21 -4.39
N ALA A 21 -5.04 -11.08 -3.80
CA ALA A 21 -3.78 -11.45 -4.43
C ALA A 21 -3.76 -12.95 -4.73
N ARG A 22 -3.59 -13.32 -6.00
CA ARG A 22 -3.54 -14.72 -6.45
C ARG A 22 -2.11 -15.08 -6.82
N GLY A 23 -1.62 -16.23 -6.36
CA GLY A 23 -0.29 -16.73 -6.72
C GLY A 23 0.85 -16.10 -5.90
N SER A 24 2.10 -16.36 -6.33
CA SER A 24 3.29 -15.88 -5.65
C SER A 24 3.52 -14.39 -5.88
N GLY A 25 3.82 -13.65 -4.81
CA GLY A 25 4.18 -12.24 -4.87
C GLY A 25 4.31 -11.63 -3.48
N CYS A 26 4.81 -10.41 -3.42
CA CYS A 26 4.90 -9.65 -2.17
C CYS A 26 4.34 -8.24 -2.35
N ILE A 27 3.59 -7.79 -1.35
CA ILE A 27 3.07 -6.43 -1.24
C ILE A 27 3.74 -5.80 -0.02
N TYR A 28 4.61 -4.83 -0.25
CA TYR A 28 5.26 -4.07 0.80
C TYR A 28 4.49 -2.79 1.03
N PHE A 29 4.09 -2.53 2.28
CA PHE A 29 3.57 -1.23 2.69
C PHE A 29 4.75 -0.33 3.02
N THR A 30 4.79 0.83 2.39
CA THR A 30 5.94 1.75 2.41
C THR A 30 5.56 3.11 2.97
N GLY A 31 6.59 3.93 3.20
CA GLY A 31 6.44 5.33 3.55
C GLY A 31 5.50 5.55 4.73
N GLY A 32 4.45 6.30 4.45
CA GLY A 32 3.49 6.69 5.46
C GLY A 32 2.71 5.56 6.11
N ALA A 33 2.45 4.49 5.35
CA ALA A 33 1.72 3.32 5.81
C ALA A 33 2.54 2.52 6.82
N SER A 34 3.85 2.36 6.58
CA SER A 34 4.75 1.70 7.51
C SER A 34 4.85 2.46 8.84
N ALA A 35 4.96 3.80 8.79
CA ALA A 35 5.03 4.64 10.00
C ALA A 35 3.78 4.50 10.88
N LEU A 36 2.61 4.34 10.26
CA LEU A 36 1.37 4.06 10.97
C LEU A 36 1.39 2.66 11.61
N LEU A 37 1.77 1.62 10.84
CA LEU A 37 1.81 0.23 11.31
C LEU A 37 2.77 0.01 12.49
N ILE A 38 3.86 0.77 12.57
CA ILE A 38 4.83 0.69 13.69
C ILE A 38 4.50 1.65 14.85
N GLY A 39 3.36 2.35 14.78
CA GLY A 39 2.88 3.21 15.87
C GLY A 39 3.57 4.57 16.00
N TRP A 40 4.23 5.07 14.95
CA TRP A 40 4.84 6.42 14.97
C TRP A 40 3.82 7.53 14.76
N ARG A 41 2.65 7.20 14.20
CA ARG A 41 1.54 8.13 13.99
C ARG A 41 0.22 7.37 13.87
N ASP A 42 -0.88 8.07 14.14
CA ASP A 42 -2.21 7.45 14.18
C ASP A 42 -2.90 7.39 12.81
N SER A 43 -2.45 8.17 11.81
CA SER A 43 -3.03 8.17 10.47
C SER A 43 -2.08 8.57 9.34
N THR A 44 -2.47 8.26 8.10
CA THR A 44 -1.82 8.65 6.84
C THR A 44 -2.83 9.18 5.82
N VAL A 45 -2.41 10.04 4.90
CA VAL A 45 -3.27 10.56 3.82
C VAL A 45 -3.43 9.52 2.71
N ASP A 46 -2.35 8.83 2.39
CA ASP A 46 -2.23 7.81 1.34
C ASP A 46 -1.56 6.55 1.89
N VAL A 47 -1.77 5.44 1.18
CA VAL A 47 -1.10 4.17 1.44
C VAL A 47 -0.18 3.87 0.27
N ASP A 48 1.10 4.10 0.48
CA ASP A 48 2.14 3.70 -0.46
C ASP A 48 2.36 2.18 -0.39
N ILE A 49 2.39 1.54 -1.56
CA ILE A 49 2.75 0.12 -1.67
C ILE A 49 3.76 -0.12 -2.79
N ARG A 50 4.57 -1.16 -2.60
CA ARG A 50 5.42 -1.76 -3.64
C ARG A 50 5.04 -3.22 -3.86
N LEU A 51 5.10 -3.64 -5.12
CA LEU A 51 4.79 -5.00 -5.56
C LEU A 51 6.07 -5.64 -6.10
N ASP A 52 6.60 -6.67 -5.44
CA ASP A 52 7.89 -7.27 -5.84
C ASP A 52 8.12 -8.70 -5.28
N PRO A 53 7.87 -9.78 -6.05
CA PRO A 53 7.26 -9.76 -7.37
C PRO A 53 5.77 -9.41 -7.28
N GLU A 54 5.22 -8.89 -8.37
CA GLU A 54 3.81 -8.50 -8.47
C GLU A 54 2.88 -9.73 -8.46
N PRO A 55 1.94 -9.83 -7.49
CA PRO A 55 0.94 -10.90 -7.50
C PRO A 55 -0.07 -10.73 -8.65
N PRO A 56 -0.40 -11.79 -9.41
CA PRO A 56 -1.48 -11.77 -10.38
C PRO A 56 -2.81 -11.19 -9.84
N GLY A 57 -3.41 -10.27 -10.61
CA GLY A 57 -4.71 -9.67 -10.30
C GLY A 57 -4.68 -8.48 -9.33
N ILE A 58 -3.49 -8.11 -8.84
CA ILE A 58 -3.35 -7.10 -7.79
C ILE A 58 -3.80 -5.69 -8.22
N PHE A 59 -3.58 -5.30 -9.48
CA PHE A 59 -4.00 -3.98 -9.94
C PHE A 59 -5.52 -3.81 -9.98
N GLN A 60 -6.25 -4.86 -10.40
CA GLN A 60 -7.70 -4.85 -10.36
C GLN A 60 -8.21 -4.79 -8.91
N ALA A 61 -7.56 -5.51 -7.99
CA ALA A 61 -7.88 -5.47 -6.57
C ALA A 61 -7.64 -4.06 -5.98
N ILE A 62 -6.50 -3.42 -6.28
CA ILE A 62 -6.19 -2.05 -5.84
C ILE A 62 -7.26 -1.06 -6.35
N ALA A 63 -7.62 -1.13 -7.64
CA ALA A 63 -8.61 -0.24 -8.23
C ALA A 63 -9.97 -0.34 -7.53
N LYS A 64 -10.42 -1.57 -7.23
CA LYS A 64 -11.65 -1.86 -6.47
C LYS A 64 -11.55 -1.34 -5.03
N LEU A 65 -10.47 -1.66 -4.33
CA LEU A 65 -10.28 -1.33 -2.91
C LEU A 65 -10.14 0.17 -2.63
N LYS A 66 -9.53 0.91 -3.57
CA LYS A 66 -9.50 2.37 -3.54
C LYS A 66 -10.90 2.98 -3.38
N GLN A 67 -11.91 2.35 -3.99
CA GLN A 67 -13.31 2.79 -3.89
C GLN A 67 -14.00 2.20 -2.66
N GLU A 68 -13.91 0.89 -2.45
CA GLU A 68 -14.64 0.19 -1.36
C GLU A 68 -14.24 0.66 0.04
N LEU A 69 -12.96 0.94 0.25
CA LEU A 69 -12.45 1.42 1.53
C LEU A 69 -12.40 2.95 1.64
N ASN A 70 -12.68 3.65 0.53
CA ASN A 70 -12.56 5.10 0.42
C ASN A 70 -11.18 5.62 0.91
N ILE A 71 -10.10 5.01 0.39
CA ILE A 71 -8.70 5.34 0.73
C ILE A 71 -7.89 5.64 -0.54
N ASN A 72 -6.83 6.44 -0.43
CA ASN A 72 -5.86 6.59 -1.51
C ASN A 72 -4.76 5.53 -1.42
N ILE A 73 -4.42 4.91 -2.54
CA ILE A 73 -3.34 3.91 -2.66
C ILE A 73 -2.44 4.35 -3.81
N GLU A 74 -1.14 4.40 -3.58
CA GLU A 74 -0.13 4.81 -4.55
C GLU A 74 0.94 3.73 -4.72
N LEU A 75 1.41 3.56 -5.95
CA LEU A 75 2.55 2.69 -6.24
C LEU A 75 3.82 3.52 -6.08
N ALA A 76 4.34 3.53 -4.86
CA ALA A 76 5.49 4.34 -4.50
C ALA A 76 6.33 3.60 -3.46
N SER A 77 7.64 3.69 -3.59
CA SER A 77 8.58 3.03 -2.70
C SER A 77 9.79 3.91 -2.42
N PRO A 78 10.48 3.71 -1.28
CA PRO A 78 11.64 4.54 -0.93
C PRO A 78 12.73 4.60 -2.00
N GLN A 79 12.87 3.54 -2.82
CA GLN A 79 13.87 3.50 -3.89
C GLN A 79 13.60 4.53 -5.00
N ASP A 80 12.34 4.90 -5.22
CA ASP A 80 11.92 5.82 -6.29
C ASP A 80 12.38 7.26 -6.00
N PHE A 81 12.85 7.51 -4.77
CA PHE A 81 13.38 8.78 -4.30
C PHE A 81 14.90 8.78 -4.15
N LEU A 82 15.57 7.66 -4.44
CA LEU A 82 17.03 7.58 -4.41
C LEU A 82 17.63 8.03 -5.75
N PRO A 83 18.76 8.75 -5.75
CA PRO A 83 19.47 9.05 -6.99
C PRO A 83 19.98 7.76 -7.65
N PRO A 84 20.16 7.75 -8.98
CA PRO A 84 20.80 6.62 -9.66
C PRO A 84 22.22 6.42 -9.11
N VAL A 85 22.65 5.16 -9.01
CA VAL A 85 24.03 4.84 -8.61
C VAL A 85 24.97 5.42 -9.67
N PRO A 86 26.04 6.17 -9.28
CA PRO A 86 27.05 6.62 -10.23
C PRO A 86 27.66 5.43 -10.97
N GLY A 87 27.80 5.57 -12.30
CA GLY A 87 28.52 4.62 -13.15
C GLY A 87 30.02 4.83 -13.13
#